data_AF-A0A7S4PBH0-F1
#
_entry.id   AF-A0A7S4PBH0-F1
#
_cell.length_a   1.000
_cell.length_b   1.000
_cell.length_c   1.000
_cell.angle_alpha   90.00
_cell.angle_beta   90.00
_cell.angle_gamma   90.00
#
_symmetry.space_group_name_H-M   'P 1'
#
loop_
_entity.id
_entity.type
_entity.pdbx_description
1 polymer ?
#
loop_
_entity_poly.entity_id
_entity_poly.type
_entity_poly.pdbx_seq_one_letter_code
_entity_poly.pdbx_strand_id
1 'polypeptide(L)'
;EEDFAMSATLYEFRLFEAIQPIEFLSWNKENKTAVAVNIQANIQFSTLLSAWITSQLVKTERLQDRAHFIKKCIVLGEKFLGLNNFASLMSVVAGLKNYSSR
;
A
#
# COMPACT_ATOMS: atom_id res chain seq x y z
N GLU A 1 -13.49 -6.23 5.69
CA GLU A 1 -12.03 -5.99 5.67
C GLU A 1 -11.30 -7.17 5.00
N GLU A 2 -11.72 -8.40 5.28
CA GLU A 2 -11.16 -9.65 4.75
C GLU A 2 -11.13 -9.74 3.21
N ASP A 3 -12.28 -9.52 2.55
CA ASP A 3 -12.37 -9.59 1.07
C ASP A 3 -11.48 -8.55 0.39
N PHE A 4 -11.36 -7.36 0.98
CA PHE A 4 -10.49 -6.31 0.48
C PHE A 4 -9.03 -6.70 0.62
N ALA A 5 -8.61 -7.20 1.80
CA ALA A 5 -7.23 -7.63 2.04
C ALA A 5 -6.81 -8.75 1.06
N MET A 6 -7.70 -9.71 0.81
CA MET A 6 -7.47 -10.80 -0.14
C MET A 6 -7.36 -10.27 -1.58
N SER A 7 -8.29 -9.42 -2.00
CA SER A 7 -8.29 -8.86 -3.36
C SER A 7 -7.07 -7.98 -3.63
N ALA A 8 -6.71 -7.12 -2.67
CA ALA A 8 -5.51 -6.29 -2.72
C ALA A 8 -4.24 -7.14 -2.77
N THR A 9 -4.17 -8.20 -1.96
CA THR A 9 -3.01 -9.10 -1.94
C THR A 9 -2.87 -9.87 -3.25
N LEU A 10 -3.97 -10.39 -3.81
CA LEU A 10 -3.93 -11.05 -5.11
C LEU A 10 -3.50 -10.09 -6.23
N TYR A 11 -3.96 -8.85 -6.18
CA TYR A 11 -3.56 -7.83 -7.15
C TYR A 11 -2.07 -7.48 -7.03
N GLU A 12 -1.59 -7.17 -5.83
CA GLU A 12 -0.18 -6.85 -5.58
C GLU A 12 0.73 -8.04 -5.92
N PHE A 13 0.29 -9.27 -5.62
CA PHE A 13 1.00 -10.49 -6.00
C PHE A 13 1.16 -10.62 -7.52
N ARG A 14 0.11 -10.33 -8.30
CA ARG A 14 0.20 -10.35 -9.78
C ARG A 14 1.17 -9.31 -10.32
N LEU A 15 1.22 -8.11 -9.71
CA LEU A 15 2.21 -7.10 -10.07
C LEU A 15 3.63 -7.56 -9.74
N PHE A 16 3.80 -8.17 -8.57
CA PHE A 16 5.09 -8.72 -8.13
C PHE A 16 5.58 -9.86 -9.02
N GLU A 17 4.70 -10.81 -9.37
CA GLU A 17 5.00 -11.95 -10.24
C GLU A 17 5.41 -11.51 -11.67
N ALA A 18 4.84 -10.41 -12.16
CA ALA A 18 5.18 -9.87 -13.48
C ALA A 18 6.59 -9.27 -13.56
N ILE A 19 7.26 -9.00 -12.44
CA ILE A 19 8.57 -8.34 -12.42
C ILE A 19 9.64 -9.21 -13.08
N GLN A 20 10.31 -8.64 -14.08
CA GLN A 20 11.42 -9.29 -14.78
C GLN A 20 12.78 -8.97 -14.13
N PRO A 21 13.77 -9.89 -14.17
CA PRO A 21 15.10 -9.65 -13.61
C PRO A 21 15.79 -8.38 -14.11
N ILE A 22 15.60 -8.03 -15.38
CA ILE A 22 16.19 -6.83 -16.00
C ILE A 22 15.69 -5.52 -15.35
N GLU A 23 14.48 -5.54 -14.80
CA GLU A 23 13.90 -4.38 -14.12
C GLU A 23 14.67 -4.05 -12.85
N PHE A 24 15.12 -5.06 -12.11
CA PHE A 24 15.94 -4.88 -10.89
C PHE A 24 17.32 -4.26 -11.18
N LEU A 25 17.80 -4.31 -12.42
CA LEU A 25 19.06 -3.68 -12.83
C LEU A 25 18.90 -2.23 -13.29
N SER A 26 17.65 -1.77 -13.46
CA SER A 26 17.34 -0.49 -14.09
C SER A 26 16.30 0.35 -13.35
N TRP A 27 15.70 -0.15 -12.28
CA TRP A 27 14.64 0.53 -11.53
C TRP A 27 15.06 1.86 -10.88
N ASN A 28 16.36 2.07 -10.68
CA ASN A 28 16.94 3.28 -10.10
C ASN A 28 17.61 4.21 -11.13
N LYS A 29 17.52 3.90 -12.44
CA LYS A 29 18.10 4.70 -13.52
C LYS A 29 17.11 5.76 -14.03
N GLU A 30 17.60 6.75 -14.77
CA GLU A 30 16.76 7.82 -15.34
C GLU A 30 15.65 7.28 -16.25
N ASN A 31 15.93 6.23 -17.03
CA ASN A 31 14.96 5.56 -17.91
C ASN A 31 14.10 4.48 -17.21
N LYS A 32 13.99 4.50 -15.88
CA LYS A 32 13.25 3.48 -15.10
C LYS A 32 11.79 3.31 -15.52
N THR A 33 11.13 4.36 -16.02
CA THR A 33 9.73 4.31 -16.47
C THR A 33 9.56 3.51 -17.76
N ALA A 34 10.61 3.41 -18.58
CA ALA A 34 10.60 2.60 -19.80
C ALA A 34 11.06 1.15 -19.55
N VAL A 35 11.92 0.92 -18.55
CA VAL A 35 12.61 -0.37 -18.37
C VAL A 35 12.11 -1.16 -17.15
N ALA A 36 11.59 -0.52 -16.11
CA ALA A 36 11.18 -1.16 -14.85
C ALA A 36 9.69 -0.99 -14.55
N VAL A 37 8.85 -1.23 -15.57
CA VAL A 37 7.41 -0.94 -15.54
C VAL A 37 6.69 -1.70 -14.41
N ASN A 38 6.98 -2.98 -14.20
CA ASN A 38 6.30 -3.79 -13.19
C ASN A 38 6.79 -3.46 -11.77
N ILE A 39 8.08 -3.21 -11.59
CA ILE A 39 8.61 -2.72 -10.31
C ILE A 39 7.96 -1.39 -9.95
N GLN A 40 7.87 -0.45 -10.90
CA GLN A 40 7.23 0.83 -10.66
C GLN A 40 5.74 0.66 -10.36
N ALA A 41 5.01 -0.21 -11.08
CA ALA A 41 3.60 -0.48 -10.81
C ALA A 41 3.38 -1.04 -9.40
N ASN A 42 4.20 -1.99 -8.97
CA ASN A 42 4.12 -2.57 -7.62
C ASN A 42 4.37 -1.51 -6.53
N ILE A 43 5.43 -0.70 -6.69
CA ILE A 43 5.74 0.42 -5.77
C ILE A 43 4.61 1.45 -5.74
N GLN A 44 4.05 1.79 -6.90
CA GLN A 44 2.97 2.75 -7.03
C GLN A 44 1.72 2.26 -6.29
N PHE A 45 1.38 0.97 -6.39
CA PHE A 45 0.26 0.40 -5.64
C PHE A 45 0.43 0.60 -4.12
N SER A 46 1.58 0.20 -3.56
CA SER A 46 1.84 0.36 -2.12
C SER A 46 1.83 1.85 -1.71
N THR A 47 2.34 2.74 -2.57
CA THR A 47 2.32 4.20 -2.33
C THR A 47 0.90 4.77 -2.34
N LEU A 48 0.07 4.36 -3.31
CA LEU A 48 -1.33 4.77 -3.43
C LEU A 48 -2.14 4.33 -2.22
N LEU A 49 -1.93 3.12 -1.72
CA LEU A 49 -2.62 2.63 -0.52
C LEU A 49 -2.33 3.50 0.71
N SER A 50 -1.06 3.85 0.95
CA SER A 50 -0.65 4.73 2.04
C SER A 50 -1.24 6.14 1.90
N ALA A 51 -1.20 6.69 0.69
CA ALA A 51 -1.77 8.01 0.39
C ALA A 51 -3.29 8.04 0.55
N TRP A 52 -3.99 6.97 0.15
CA TRP A 52 -5.43 6.83 0.33
C TRP A 52 -5.81 6.82 1.81
N ILE A 53 -5.13 6.03 2.65
CA ILE A 53 -5.35 6.01 4.10
C ILE A 53 -5.19 7.41 4.71
N THR A 54 -4.07 8.07 4.37
CA THR A 54 -3.79 9.43 4.86
C THR A 54 -4.88 10.41 4.42
N SER A 55 -5.31 10.32 3.16
CA SER A 55 -6.36 11.20 2.60
C SER A 55 -7.71 11.00 3.28
N GLN A 56 -8.11 9.76 3.54
CA GLN A 56 -9.37 9.46 4.24
C GLN A 56 -9.36 10.05 5.66
N LEU A 57 -8.25 9.91 6.37
CA LEU A 57 -8.12 10.43 7.74
C LEU A 57 -8.18 11.95 7.81
N VAL A 58 -7.46 12.64 6.91
CA VAL A 58 -7.46 14.11 6.84
C VAL A 58 -8.84 14.66 6.46
N LYS A 59 -9.57 13.98 5.57
CA LYS A 59 -10.92 14.39 5.13
C LYS A 59 -12.01 14.12 6.18
N THR A 60 -11.73 13.30 7.19
CA THR A 60 -12.73 12.92 8.20
C THR A 60 -12.74 13.93 9.36
N GLU A 61 -13.76 14.80 9.39
CA GLU A 61 -13.85 15.91 10.35
C GLU A 61 -14.16 15.45 11.79
N ARG A 62 -15.05 14.46 11.94
CA ARG A 62 -15.50 14.00 13.24
C ARG A 62 -14.47 13.08 13.89
N LEU A 63 -14.14 13.35 15.15
CA LEU A 63 -13.14 12.58 15.90
C LEU A 63 -13.54 11.09 16.06
N GLN A 64 -14.82 10.83 16.32
CA GLN A 64 -15.35 9.48 16.47
C GLN A 64 -15.18 8.66 15.18
N ASP A 65 -15.47 9.26 14.04
CA ASP A 65 -15.34 8.63 12.73
C ASP A 65 -13.87 8.36 12.37
N ARG A 66 -12.96 9.30 12.71
CA ARG A 66 -11.51 9.08 12.57
C ARG A 66 -11.03 7.90 13.39
N ALA A 67 -11.39 7.84 14.68
CA ALA A 67 -11.00 6.75 15.55
C ALA A 67 -11.51 5.40 15.02
N HIS A 68 -12.74 5.37 14.49
CA HIS A 68 -13.30 4.18 13.85
C HIS A 68 -12.52 3.78 12.60
N PHE A 69 -12.14 4.73 11.74
CA PHE A 69 -11.34 4.45 10.54
C PHE A 69 -9.93 3.95 10.88
N ILE A 70 -9.26 4.54 11.88
CA ILE A 70 -7.96 4.05 12.37
C ILE A 70 -8.07 2.60 12.84
N LYS A 71 -9.12 2.26 13.61
CA LYS A 71 -9.38 0.89 14.05
C LYS A 71 -9.53 -0.06 12.85
N LYS A 72 -10.26 0.36 11.81
CA LYS A 72 -10.38 -0.41 10.55
C LYS A 72 -9.05 -0.60 9.85
N CYS A 73 -8.20 0.42 9.80
CA CYS A 73 -6.85 0.31 9.24
C CYS A 73 -5.99 -0.71 10.01
N ILE A 74 -6.06 -0.73 11.34
CA ILE A 74 -5.32 -1.69 12.16
C ILE A 74 -5.77 -3.12 11.86
N VAL A 75 -7.09 -3.38 11.86
CA VAL A 75 -7.66 -4.69 11.49
C VAL A 75 -7.25 -5.10 10.08
N LEU A 76 -7.26 -4.15 9.13
CA LEU A 76 -6.80 -4.41 7.78
C LEU A 76 -5.30 -4.79 7.73
N GLY A 77 -4.46 -4.12 8.52
CA GLY A 77 -3.05 -4.46 8.68
C GLY A 77 -2.85 -5.87 9.22
N GLU A 78 -3.58 -6.28 10.26
CA GLU A 78 -3.55 -7.65 10.79
C GLU A 78 -3.93 -8.69 9.73
N LYS A 79 -4.90 -8.39 8.87
CA LYS A 79 -5.27 -9.26 7.75
C LYS A 79 -4.16 -9.36 6.71
N PHE A 80 -3.51 -8.26 6.35
CA PHE A 80 -2.33 -8.29 5.46
C PHE A 80 -1.18 -9.10 6.06
N LEU A 81 -0.94 -8.98 7.37
CA LEU A 81 0.04 -9.79 8.07
C LEU A 81 -0.28 -11.29 7.97
N GLY A 82 -1.53 -11.68 8.19
CA GLY A 82 -1.97 -13.08 8.05
C GLY A 82 -1.84 -13.63 6.62
N LEU A 83 -1.90 -12.76 5.61
CA LEU A 83 -1.70 -13.11 4.20
C LEU A 83 -0.24 -13.03 3.74
N ASN A 84 0.71 -12.73 4.65
CA ASN A 84 2.12 -12.45 4.34
C ASN A 84 2.31 -11.29 3.34
N ASN A 85 1.34 -10.38 3.23
CA ASN A 85 1.45 -9.19 2.41
C ASN A 85 2.14 -8.06 3.19
N PHE A 86 3.45 -8.15 3.30
CA PHE A 86 4.24 -7.17 4.04
C PHE A 86 4.29 -5.80 3.37
N ALA A 87 4.17 -5.74 2.03
CA ALA A 87 4.17 -4.47 1.31
C ALA A 87 2.94 -3.63 1.67
N SER A 88 1.73 -4.19 1.53
CA SER A 88 0.50 -3.52 1.93
C SER A 88 0.40 -3.27 3.44
N LEU A 89 0.91 -4.19 4.28
CA LEU A 89 1.01 -3.95 5.74
C LEU A 89 1.84 -2.70 6.03
N MET A 90 3.02 -2.57 5.41
CA MET A 90 3.86 -1.40 5.57
C MET A 90 3.22 -0.13 5.01
N SER A 91 2.42 -0.23 3.95
CA SER A 91 1.61 0.90 3.46
C SER A 91 0.58 1.37 4.46
N VAL A 92 -0.08 0.46 5.20
CA VAL A 92 -1.00 0.82 6.29
C VAL A 92 -0.24 1.59 7.38
N VAL A 93 0.89 1.07 7.84
CA VAL A 93 1.73 1.71 8.86
C VAL A 93 2.20 3.09 8.40
N ALA A 94 2.66 3.19 7.14
CA ALA A 94 3.10 4.45 6.56
C ALA A 94 1.96 5.48 6.48
N GLY A 95 0.75 5.07 6.08
CA GLY A 95 -0.40 5.97 6.00
C GLY A 95 -0.80 6.53 7.37
N LEU A 96 -0.82 5.68 8.39
CA LEU A 96 -1.10 6.09 9.77
C LEU A 96 -0.01 7.02 10.33
N LYS A 97 1.26 6.70 10.07
CA LYS A 97 2.39 7.53 10.48
C LYS A 97 2.36 8.90 9.81
N ASN A 98 2.14 8.95 8.50
CA ASN A 98 2.06 10.18 7.72
C ASN A 98 0.91 11.08 8.18
N TYR A 99 -0.22 10.49 8.57
CA TYR A 99 -1.30 11.22 9.22
C TYR A 99 -0.87 11.81 10.56
N SER A 100 -0.20 11.04 11.43
CA SER A 100 0.23 11.50 12.75
C SER A 100 1.26 12.64 12.74
N SER A 101 2.05 12.74 11.66
CA SER A 101 3.06 13.79 11.48
C SER A 101 2.52 15.11 10.91
N ARG A 102 1.22 15.18 10.58
CA ARG A 102 0.55 16.37 10.08
C ARG A 102 -0.30 17.01 11.17
#